data_AF-A0A821Z8I9-F1
#
_entry.id   AF-A0A821Z8I9-F1
#
_cell.length_a   1.000
_cell.length_b   1.000
_cell.length_c   1.000
_cell.angle_alpha   90.00
_cell.angle_beta   90.00
_cell.angle_gamma   90.00
#
_symmetry.space_group_name_H-M   'P 1'
#
loop_
_entity.id
_entity.type
_entity.pdbx_description
1 polymer ?
#
loop_
_entity_poly.entity_id
_entity_poly.type
_entity_poly.pdbx_seq_one_letter_code
_entity_poly.pdbx_strand_id
1 'polypeptide(L)' 'MDNGHHDPTQNILIVSHELFICLFLMRYFRWKVDQLNSLKALDNCEICELIKKDGVYTLDGHTRPSTQSS' A
#
# COMPACT_ATOMS: atom_id res chain seq x y z
N MET A 1 -29.97 0.40 8.43
CA MET A 1 -28.72 1.03 8.87
C MET A 1 -27.75 -0.11 9.09
N ASP A 2 -26.82 -0.30 8.15
CA ASP A 2 -25.82 -1.36 8.22
C ASP A 2 -24.78 -0.96 9.28
N ASN A 3 -24.76 -1.67 10.40
CA ASN A 3 -23.83 -1.40 11.50
C ASN A 3 -22.45 -1.96 11.17
N GLY A 4 -21.75 -1.34 10.22
CA GLY A 4 -20.29 -1.31 10.09
C GLY A 4 -19.54 -2.62 10.38
N HIS A 5 -20.09 -3.77 9.99
CA HIS A 5 -19.44 -5.04 10.19
C HIS A 5 -18.40 -5.19 9.09
N HIS A 6 -17.25 -4.55 9.29
CA HIS A 6 -16.11 -4.69 8.39
C HIS A 6 -15.67 -6.15 8.47
N ASP A 7 -16.04 -6.92 7.46
CA ASP A 7 -15.62 -8.31 7.34
C ASP A 7 -14.08 -8.33 7.36
N PRO A 8 -13.45 -9.00 8.35
CA PRO A 8 -11.99 -9.00 8.51
C PRO A 8 -11.25 -9.67 7.33
N THR A 9 -11.98 -10.24 6.36
CA THR A 9 -11.44 -10.81 5.12
C THR A 9 -11.45 -9.84 3.94
N GLN A 10 -11.98 -8.62 4.09
CA GLN A 10 -12.03 -7.64 3.01
C GLN A 10 -10.70 -6.90 2.81
N ASN A 11 -10.30 -6.78 1.55
CA ASN A 11 -9.15 -5.97 1.15
C ASN A 11 -9.49 -4.48 1.28
N ILE A 12 -8.58 -3.70 1.87
CA ILE A 12 -8.72 -2.26 2.00
C ILE A 12 -7.90 -1.59 0.90
N LEU A 13 -8.55 -0.78 0.06
CA LEU A 13 -7.88 0.02 -0.96
C LEU A 13 -7.77 1.48 -0.50
N ILE A 14 -6.55 2.00 -0.48
CA ILE A 14 -6.26 3.41 -0.21
C ILE A 14 -5.77 4.05 -1.52
N VAL A 15 -6.52 5.03 -2.02
CA VAL A 15 -6.13 5.81 -3.21
C VAL A 15 -5.68 7.19 -2.74
N SER A 16 -4.43 7.54 -3.05
CA SER A 16 -3.85 8.83 -2.67
C SER A 16 -2.67 9.18 -3.57
N HIS A 17 -2.02 10.31 -3.28
CA HIS A 17 -0.81 10.76 -3.96
C HIS A 17 0.44 10.07 -3.41
N GLU A 18 1.50 10.06 -4.22
CA GLU A 18 2.85 9.58 -3.88
C GLU A 18 3.27 9.93 -2.45
N LEU A 19 3.30 11.22 -2.13
CA LEU A 19 3.81 11.70 -0.84
C LEU A 19 3.01 11.15 0.36
N PHE A 20 1.69 10.99 0.21
CA PHE A 20 0.87 10.42 1.26
C PHE A 20 1.22 8.95 1.50
N ILE A 21 1.36 8.16 0.44
CA ILE A 21 1.71 6.74 0.54
C ILE A 21 3.10 6.59 1.17
N CYS A 22 4.08 7.42 0.77
CA CYS A 22 5.40 7.47 1.36
C CYS A 22 5.36 7.73 2.88
N LEU A 23 4.63 8.76 3.32
CA LEU A 23 4.50 9.10 4.74
C LEU A 23 3.74 8.02 5.52
N PHE A 24 2.70 7.44 4.92
CA PHE A 24 1.96 6.33 5.50
C PHE A 24 2.86 5.13 5.76
N LEU A 25 3.62 4.67 4.75
CA LEU A 25 4.53 3.54 4.87
C LEU A 25 5.65 3.81 5.88
N MET A 26 6.25 5.01 5.84
CA MET A 26 7.22 5.44 6.85
C MET A 26 6.66 5.36 8.26
N ARG A 27 5.45 5.88 8.47
CA ARG A 27 4.84 5.95 9.80
C ARG A 27 4.39 4.58 10.30
N TYR A 28 3.88 3.73 9.40
CA TYR A 28 3.38 2.39 9.69
C TYR A 28 4.52 1.43 10.02
N PHE A 29 5.52 1.33 9.14
CA PHE A 29 6.66 0.42 9.30
C PHE A 29 7.81 1.01 10.13
N ARG A 30 7.69 2.27 10.56
CA ARG A 30 8.75 3.03 11.26
C ARG A 30 10.05 3.06 10.45
N TRP A 31 9.93 3.18 9.13
CA TRP A 31 11.07 3.19 8.22
C TRP A 31 11.90 4.46 8.35
N LYS A 32 13.21 4.30 8.12
CA LYS A 32 14.13 5.42 7.90
C LYS A 32 14.02 5.93 6.46
N VAL A 33 14.50 7.15 6.23
CA VAL A 33 14.51 7.77 4.89
C VAL A 33 15.21 6.89 3.85
N ASP A 34 16.31 6.22 4.21
CA ASP A 34 17.04 5.34 3.31
C ASP A 34 16.21 4.14 2.82
N GLN A 35 15.34 3.61 3.69
CA GLN A 35 14.45 2.50 3.35
C GLN A 35 13.32 2.97 2.41
N LEU A 36 12.80 4.18 2.60
CA LEU A 36 11.85 4.74 1.64
C LEU A 36 12.50 5.04 0.28
N ASN A 37 13.72 5.58 0.27
CA ASN A 37 14.44 5.84 -0.99
C ASN A 37 14.67 4.56 -1.79
N SER A 38 14.80 3.42 -1.11
CA SER A 38 14.91 2.11 -1.76
C SER A 38 13.62 1.66 -2.46
N LEU A 39 12.46 2.21 -2.07
CA LEU A 39 11.16 1.91 -2.68
C LEU A 39 11.03 2.46 -4.10
N LYS A 40 11.97 3.32 -4.55
CA LYS A 40 11.88 4.16 -5.76
C LYS A 40 10.65 5.10 -5.71
N ALA A 41 10.64 6.12 -6.56
CA ALA A 41 9.47 7.00 -6.67
C ALA A 41 8.29 6.18 -7.22
N LEU A 42 7.17 6.18 -6.49
CA LEU A 42 5.93 5.53 -6.93
C LEU A 42 5.41 6.31 -8.14
N ASP A 43 5.33 5.65 -9.30
CA ASP A 43 4.84 6.28 -10.53
C ASP A 43 3.30 6.40 -10.50
N ASN A 44 2.75 7.13 -11.47
CA ASN A 44 1.31 7.26 -11.63
C ASN A 44 0.65 5.89 -11.80
N CYS A 45 -0.42 5.69 -11.03
CA CYS A 45 -1.21 4.46 -10.97
C CYS A 45 -0.43 3.23 -10.46
N GLU A 46 0.67 3.44 -9.73
CA GLU A 46 1.38 2.35 -9.08
C GLU A 46 0.63 1.84 -7.85
N ILE A 47 0.64 0.53 -7.66
CA ILE A 47 -0.09 -0.16 -6.60
C ILE A 47 0.91 -0.77 -5.64
N CYS A 48 0.85 -0.38 -4.37
CA CYS A 48 1.58 -1.02 -3.27
C CYS A 48 0.70 -2.07 -2.60
N GLU A 49 1.17 -3.31 -2.53
CA GLU A 49 0.43 -4.42 -1.91
C GLU A 49 0.96 -4.73 -0.51
N LEU A 50 0.09 -4.59 0.49
CA LEU A 50 0.38 -4.94 1.88
C LEU A 50 -0.34 -6.23 2.24
N ILE A 51 0.43 -7.29 2.48
CA ILE A 51 -0.12 -8.60 2.84
C ILE A 51 -0.02 -8.78 4.35
N LYS A 52 -1.13 -9.20 4.97
CA LYS A 52 -1.18 -9.54 6.39
C LYS A 52 -0.67 -10.97 6.61
N LYS A 53 0.45 -11.11 7.31
CA LYS A 53 1.00 -12.40 7.77
C LYS A 53 1.15 -12.35 9.29
N ASP A 54 0.63 -13.37 9.98
CA ASP A 54 0.69 -13.47 11.45
C ASP A 54 0.19 -12.23 12.22
N GLY A 55 -0.86 -11.59 11.69
CA GLY A 55 -1.46 -10.39 12.31
C GLY A 55 -0.77 -9.07 11.97
N VAL A 56 0.35 -9.08 11.25
CA VAL A 56 1.13 -7.90 10.87
C VAL A 56 1.09 -7.71 9.36
N TYR A 57 0.89 -6.48 8.89
CA TYR A 57 1.01 -6.18 7.47
C TYR A 57 2.49 -6.06 7.08
N THR A 58 2.84 -6.60 5.93
CA THR A 58 4.18 -6.51 5.32
C THR A 58 4.03 -6.03 3.88
N LEU A 59 4.95 -5.19 3.41
CA LEU A 59 4.96 -4.78 2.01
C LEU A 59 5.48 -5.94 1.16
N ASP A 60 4.65 -6.48 0.28
CA ASP A 60 5.00 -7.61 -0.60
C ASP A 60 5.62 -7.12 -1.91
N GLY A 61 5.14 -5.98 -2.42
CA GLY A 61 5.71 -5.32 -3.58
C GLY A 61 4.95 -4.07 -3.99
N HIS A 62 5.45 -3.42 -5.04
CA HIS A 62 4.71 -2.41 -5.79
C HIS A 62 4.74 -2.78 -7.27
N THR A 63 3.60 -2.70 -7.94
CA THR A 63 3.51 -2.97 -9.37
C THR A 63 2.68 -1.91 -10.05
N ARG A 64 3.09 -1.55 -11.27
CA ARG A 64 2.22 -0.85 -12.18
C ARG A 64 1.35 -1.89 -12.88
N PRO A 65 0.01 -1.81 -12.79
CA PRO A 65 -0.84 -2.71 -13.55
C PRO A 65 -0.52 -2.52 -15.03
N SER A 66 -0.07 -3.59 -15.70
CA SER A 66 0.12 -3.57 -17.14
C SER A 66 -1.23 -3.23 -17.77
N THR A 67 -1.31 -2.10 -18.47
CA THR A 67 -2.46 -1.77 -19.31
C THR A 67 -2.56 -2.86 -20.37
N GLN A 68 -3.36 -3.90 -20.12
CA GLN A 68 -3.78 -4.80 -21.18
C GLN A 68 -4.57 -3.94 -22.16
N SER A 69 -3.92 -3.62 -23.27
CA SER A 69 -4.55 -2.99 -24.43
C SER A 69 -5.41 -4.08 -25.06
N SER A 70 -6.72 -4.03 -24.78
CA SER A 70 -7.73 -4.75 -25.56
C SER A 70 -7.91 -4.12 -26.94
#